data_AF-A0A2N0LAH9-F1
#
_entry.id   AF-A0A2N0LAH9-F1
#
_cell.length_a   1.000
_cell.length_b   1.000
_cell.length_c   1.000
_cell.angle_alpha   90.00
_cell.angle_beta   90.00
_cell.angle_gamma   90.00
#
_symmetry.space_group_name_H-M   'P 1'
#
loop_
_entity.id
_entity.type
_entity.pdbx_description
1 polymer ?
#
loop_
_entity_poly.entity_id
_entity_poly.type
_entity_poly.pdbx_seq_one_letter_code
_entity_poly.pdbx_strand_id
1 'polypeptide(L)' 'MELAERMTHTNKRVTDRFFTKLQKEFTDKELVELSAIIAYENFRSKFNPVFGIEANGLCHLPAVESMAAAATEKFH' A
#
# COMPACT_ATOMS: atom_id res chain seq x y z
N MET A 1 5.55 -4.95 -7.84
CA MET A 1 5.44 -6.42 -7.88
C MET A 1 3.97 -6.79 -8.11
N GLU A 2 3.69 -7.78 -8.95
CA GLU A 2 2.31 -8.11 -9.35
C GLU A 2 1.40 -8.54 -8.18
N LEU A 3 1.95 -9.22 -7.15
CA LEU A 3 1.18 -9.58 -5.96
C LEU A 3 0.67 -8.35 -5.21
N ALA A 4 1.52 -7.34 -4.99
CA ALA A 4 1.14 -6.09 -4.33
C ALA A 4 0.00 -5.39 -5.09
N GLU A 5 0.14 -5.26 -6.40
CA GLU A 5 -0.92 -4.67 -7.25
C GLU A 5 -2.25 -5.43 -7.12
N ARG A 6 -2.21 -6.77 -7.14
CA ARG A 6 -3.43 -7.60 -7.04
C ARG A 6 -4.08 -7.53 -5.66
N MET A 7 -3.32 -7.28 -4.60
CA MET A 7 -3.83 -7.07 -3.24
C MET A 7 -4.31 -5.63 -2.99
N THR A 8 -3.76 -4.64 -3.67
CA THR A 8 -4.10 -3.22 -3.49
C THR A 8 -5.28 -2.77 -4.36
N HIS A 9 -5.35 -3.22 -5.61
CA HIS A 9 -6.41 -2.81 -6.53
C HIS A 9 -7.64 -3.73 -6.43
N THR A 10 -8.78 -3.17 -6.06
CA THR A 10 -10.04 -3.92 -5.81
C THR A 10 -10.61 -4.63 -7.04
N ASN A 11 -10.25 -4.17 -8.24
CA ASN A 11 -10.60 -4.78 -9.52
C ASN A 11 -9.65 -5.92 -9.94
N LYS A 12 -8.56 -6.14 -9.21
CA LYS A 12 -7.64 -7.26 -9.41
C LYS A 12 -7.91 -8.35 -8.36
N ARG A 13 -7.56 -9.59 -8.68
CA ARG A 13 -7.71 -10.76 -7.81
C ARG A 13 -6.40 -11.55 -7.78
N VAL A 14 -6.05 -12.09 -6.60
CA VAL A 14 -5.07 -13.16 -6.49
C VAL A 14 -5.79 -14.45 -6.90
N THR A 15 -5.58 -14.87 -8.15
CA THR A 15 -6.20 -16.09 -8.68
C THR A 15 -5.35 -17.31 -8.34
N ASP A 16 -5.93 -18.50 -8.26
CA ASP A 16 -5.19 -19.74 -7.98
C ASP A 16 -4.03 -19.94 -8.94
N ARG A 17 -4.26 -19.70 -10.25
CA ARG A 17 -3.20 -19.76 -11.28
C ARG A 17 -2.03 -18.83 -10.97
N PHE A 18 -2.30 -17.64 -10.42
CA PHE A 18 -1.25 -16.70 -10.05
C PHE A 18 -0.57 -17.12 -8.74
N PHE A 19 -1.33 -17.60 -7.76
CA PHE A 19 -0.77 -18.12 -6.51
C PHE A 19 0.17 -19.31 -6.77
N THR A 20 -0.20 -20.26 -7.64
CA THR A 20 0.68 -21.37 -8.03
C THR A 20 1.95 -20.90 -8.74
N LYS A 21 1.94 -19.76 -9.46
CA LYS A 21 3.17 -19.18 -10.01
C LYS A 21 4.07 -18.64 -8.91
N LEU A 22 3.50 -17.98 -7.90
CA LEU A 22 4.25 -17.46 -6.77
C LEU A 22 4.93 -18.57 -5.97
N GLN A 23 4.26 -19.70 -5.79
CA GLN A 23 4.83 -20.87 -5.09
C GLN A 23 6.04 -21.52 -5.80
N LYS A 24 6.37 -21.10 -7.04
CA LYS A 24 7.61 -21.52 -7.72
C LYS A 24 8.82 -20.70 -7.29
N GLU A 25 8.59 -19.48 -6.82
CA GLU A 25 9.63 -18.50 -6.49
C GLU A 25 9.76 -18.28 -4.97
N PHE A 26 8.67 -18.53 -4.23
CA PHE A 26 8.58 -18.29 -2.79
C PHE A 26 8.00 -19.51 -2.08
N THR A 27 8.52 -19.78 -0.89
CA THR A 27 7.92 -20.70 0.07
C THR A 27 6.62 -20.14 0.63
N ASP A 28 5.77 -21.00 1.20
CA ASP A 28 4.54 -20.55 1.85
C ASP A 28 4.81 -19.57 3.00
N LYS A 29 5.93 -19.72 3.73
CA LYS A 29 6.34 -18.80 4.80
C LYS A 29 6.67 -17.41 4.25
N GLU A 30 7.48 -17.34 3.19
CA GLU A 30 7.81 -16.08 2.53
C GLU A 30 6.57 -15.40 1.94
N LEU A 31 5.62 -16.18 1.39
CA LEU A 31 4.36 -15.63 0.90
C LEU A 31 3.48 -15.07 2.02
N VAL A 32 3.46 -15.70 3.19
CA VAL A 32 2.77 -15.17 4.37
C VAL A 32 3.38 -13.83 4.80
N GLU A 33 4.70 -13.76 4.93
CA GLU A 33 5.41 -12.54 5.33
C GLU A 33 5.21 -11.41 4.30
N LEU A 34 5.39 -11.72 3.02
CA LEU A 34 5.20 -10.77 1.93
C LEU A 34 3.76 -10.24 1.90
N SER A 35 2.77 -11.12 2.05
CA SER A 35 1.36 -10.72 2.07
C SER A 35 1.03 -9.86 3.29
N ALA A 36 1.64 -10.14 4.45
CA ALA A 36 1.45 -9.35 5.66
C ALA A 36 1.94 -7.91 5.49
N ILE A 37 3.13 -7.71 4.92
CA ILE A 37 3.68 -6.37 4.65
C ILE A 37 2.81 -5.61 3.63
N ILE A 38 2.40 -6.27 2.54
CA ILE A 38 1.51 -5.65 1.54
C ILE A 38 0.18 -5.23 2.18
N ALA A 39 -0.42 -6.09 3.01
CA ALA A 39 -1.65 -5.77 3.71
C ALA A 39 -1.48 -4.59 4.68
N TYR A 40 -0.35 -4.55 5.41
CA TYR A 40 -0.05 -3.47 6.34
C TYR A 40 0.11 -2.11 5.64
N GLU A 41 0.78 -2.07 4.50
CA GLU A 41 0.90 -0.83 3.71
C GLU A 41 -0.44 -0.41 3.10
N ASN A 42 -1.28 -1.37 2.66
CA ASN A 42 -2.65 -1.06 2.24
C ASN A 42 -3.48 -0.48 3.37
N PHE A 43 -3.33 -0.99 4.60
CA PHE A 43 -3.96 -0.42 5.79
C PHE A 43 -3.48 1.02 6.02
N ARG A 44 -2.16 1.26 6.08
CA ARG A 44 -1.59 2.59 6.30
C ARG A 44 -2.00 3.59 5.23
N SER A 45 -2.16 3.16 3.97
CA SER A 45 -2.61 4.02 2.87
C SER A 45 -4.01 4.62 3.09
N LYS A 46 -4.85 3.96 3.90
CA LYS A 46 -6.23 4.38 4.23
C LYS A 46 -6.33 4.98 5.63
N PHE A 47 -5.54 4.45 6.56
CA PHE A 47 -5.50 4.90 7.94
C PHE A 47 -4.83 6.27 8.06
N ASN A 48 -3.64 6.46 7.46
CA ASN A 48 -2.86 7.68 7.62
C ASN A 48 -3.62 8.96 7.21
N PRO A 49 -4.33 9.00 6.06
CA PRO A 49 -5.08 10.19 5.66
C PRO A 49 -6.20 10.59 6.62
N VAL A 50 -6.82 9.62 7.32
CA VAL A 50 -7.89 9.91 8.30
C VAL A 50 -7.37 10.75 9.47
N PHE A 51 -6.11 10.56 9.83
CA PHE A 51 -5.46 11.25 10.93
C PHE A 51 -4.48 12.35 10.47
N GLY A 52 -4.49 12.70 9.18
CA GLY A 52 -3.58 13.69 8.62
C GLY A 52 -2.10 13.33 8.79
N ILE A 53 -1.76 12.04 8.88
CA ILE A 53 -0.36 11.60 9.03
C ILE A 53 0.36 11.87 7.71
N GLU A 54 1.28 12.83 7.73
CA GLU A 54 2.00 13.31 6.56
C GLU A 54 3.14 12.37 6.14
N ALA A 55 3.49 12.46 4.86
CA ALA A 55 4.71 11.84 4.36
C ALA A 55 5.93 12.56 4.95
N ASN A 56 6.98 11.79 5.24
CA ASN A 56 8.24 12.24 5.83
C ASN A 56 9.16 13.00 4.85
N GLY A 57 8.58 13.68 3.84
CA GLY A 57 9.31 14.55 2.91
C GLY A 57 10.25 13.85 1.94
N LEU A 58 10.27 12.51 1.88
CA LEU A 58 11.17 11.75 1.00
C LEU A 58 10.77 11.81 -0.49
N CYS A 59 9.52 12.18 -0.77
CA CYS A 59 9.00 12.33 -2.13
C CYS A 59 8.48 13.75 -2.31
N HIS A 60 9.28 14.58 -3.00
CA HIS A 60 8.93 15.96 -3.31
C HIS A 60 8.04 16.01 -4.55
N LEU A 61 6.74 16.08 -4.31
CA LEU A 61 5.75 16.37 -5.34
C LEU A 61 5.07 17.68 -4.97
N PRO A 62 5.33 18.79 -5.70
CA PRO A 62 4.83 20.11 -5.33
C PRO A 62 3.31 20.16 -5.15
N ALA A 63 2.56 19.39 -5.95
CA ALA A 63 1.10 19.29 -5.82
C ALA A 63 0.68 18.58 -4.52
N VAL A 64 1.41 17.55 -4.10
CA VAL A 64 1.11 16.79 -2.87
C VAL A 64 1.48 17.61 -1.64
N GLU A 65 2.59 18.35 -1.67
CA GLU A 65 2.98 19.27 -0.59
C GLU A 65 1.93 20.36 -0.38
N SER A 66 1.43 20.96 -1.47
CA SER A 66 0.34 21.94 -1.42
C SER A 66 -0.96 21.36 -0.85
N MET A 67 -1.33 20.14 -1.27
CA MET A 67 -2.53 19.46 -0.76
C MET A 67 -2.42 19.04 0.71
N ALA A 68 -1.23 18.59 1.15
CA ALA A 68 -0.97 18.25 2.54
C ALA A 68 -1.17 19.47 3.43
N ALA A 69 -0.50 20.59 3.12
CA ALA A 69 -0.62 21.84 3.87
C ALA A 69 -2.09 22.31 4.02
N ALA A 70 -2.87 22.25 2.93
CA ALA A 70 -4.29 22.63 2.96
C ALA A 70 -5.18 21.66 3.77
N ALA A 71 -4.78 20.39 3.92
CA ALA A 71 -5.48 19.43 4.75
C ALA A 71 -5.17 19.67 6.24
N THR A 72 -3.92 19.96 6.59
CA THR A 72 -3.48 20.23 7.97
C THR A 72 -4.14 21.48 8.56
N GLU A 73 -4.36 22.53 7.75
CA GLU A 73 -5.13 23.72 8.16
C GLU A 73 -6.58 23.40 8.53
N LYS A 74 -7.21 22.36 7.97
CA LYS A 74 -8.60 21.99 8.27
C LYS A 74 -8.78 21.24 9.60
N PHE A 75 -7.68 20.78 10.20
CA PHE A 75 -7.69 20.07 11.49
C PHE A 75 -7.36 20.99 12.69
N HIS A 76 -7.11 22.28 12.44
CA HIS A 76 -6.89 23.33 13.43
C HIS A 76 -7.99 24.40 13.38
#